data_AF-A0A5M8SSU1-F1
#
_entry.id   AF-A0A5M8SSU1-F1
#
_cell.length_a   1.000
_cell.length_b   1.000
_cell.length_c   1.000
_cell.angle_alpha   90.00
_cell.angle_beta   90.00
_cell.angle_gamma   90.00
#
_symmetry.space_group_name_H-M   'P 1'
#
loop_
_entity.id
_entity.type
_entity.pdbx_description
1 polymer ?
#
loop_
_entity_poly.entity_id
_entity_poly.type
_entity_poly.pdbx_seq_one_letter_code
_entity_poly.pdbx_strand_id
1 'polypeptide(L)'
;MKSTKAAHASIDVSNMSIPDAEEIIEEALSELSYSQDPGLARALRFLAPPGYQVIVELCSENGRSKRRNASADSWSPEEDEVRIYFERVDGDEPQTRSVRNALRSDRHDHRYDEDDAHDPANPADLDARVKELCGALAEAERGGHAFIALKWFRDSFLPRKSFRWNQNPESRQAILAEAIQRGVVLTSKIANPKTPAYPTTTIRLNRAEAGIPEEAQRFHPVAVNGETLTAVLEEERGVL
;
A
#
# COMPACT_ATOMS: atom_id res chain seq x y z
N MET A 1 -24.51 -25.63 30.11
CA MET A 1 -23.05 -25.58 29.90
C MET A 1 -22.66 -26.73 28.99
N LYS A 2 -22.38 -26.48 27.71
CA LYS A 2 -21.81 -27.48 26.81
C LYS A 2 -20.52 -26.89 26.26
N SER A 3 -19.42 -27.37 26.82
CA SER A 3 -18.06 -27.03 26.41
C SER A 3 -17.79 -27.78 25.10
N THR A 4 -17.82 -27.07 23.98
CA THR A 4 -17.30 -27.57 22.70
C THR A 4 -15.78 -27.56 22.80
N LYS A 5 -15.23 -28.71 23.19
CA LYS A 5 -13.80 -29.03 23.13
C LYS A 5 -13.40 -29.02 21.66
N ALA A 6 -12.88 -27.88 21.19
CA ALA A 6 -12.22 -27.80 19.89
C ALA A 6 -11.04 -28.76 19.91
N ALA A 7 -11.07 -29.75 19.04
CA ALA A 7 -9.92 -30.58 18.74
C ALA A 7 -8.87 -29.64 18.10
N HIS A 8 -7.90 -29.20 18.90
CA HIS A 8 -6.65 -28.70 18.36
C HIS A 8 -5.97 -29.88 17.68
N ALA A 9 -6.27 -30.10 16.41
CA ALA A 9 -5.37 -30.83 15.54
C ALA A 9 -4.07 -30.02 15.57
N SER A 10 -3.04 -30.58 16.20
CA SER A 10 -1.68 -30.07 16.12
C SER A 10 -1.26 -30.21 14.67
N ILE A 11 -1.49 -29.17 13.88
CA ILE A 11 -0.89 -29.04 12.55
C ILE A 11 0.61 -28.98 12.83
N ASP A 12 1.35 -29.98 12.36
CA ASP A 12 2.80 -30.03 12.47
C ASP A 12 3.39 -29.00 11.50
N VAL A 13 3.46 -27.75 11.97
CA VAL A 13 3.95 -26.59 11.19
C VAL A 13 5.43 -26.78 10.80
N SER A 14 6.14 -27.65 11.51
CA SER A 14 7.59 -27.83 11.37
C SER A 14 8.05 -28.43 10.04
N ASN A 15 7.15 -29.10 9.32
CA ASN A 15 7.43 -29.64 7.99
C ASN A 15 6.73 -28.87 6.86
N MET A 16 6.05 -27.78 7.17
CA MET A 16 5.32 -26.99 6.18
C MET A 16 6.18 -25.86 5.64
N SER A 17 5.98 -25.53 4.36
CA SER A 17 6.53 -24.32 3.77
C SER A 17 5.59 -23.13 3.97
N ILE A 18 6.12 -21.91 3.87
CA ILE A 18 5.30 -20.68 3.90
C ILE A 18 4.11 -20.73 2.93
N PRO A 19 4.27 -21.16 1.66
CA PRO A 19 3.15 -21.27 0.74
C PRO A 19 2.11 -22.33 1.11
N ASP A 20 2.49 -23.38 1.83
CA ASP A 20 1.52 -24.38 2.32
C ASP A 20 0.65 -23.76 3.43
N ALA A 21 1.26 -22.95 4.30
CA ALA A 21 0.54 -22.23 5.34
C ALA A 21 -0.41 -21.16 4.75
N GLU A 22 0.03 -20.41 3.74
CA GLU A 22 -0.81 -19.45 3.01
C GLU A 22 -2.02 -20.15 2.36
N GLU A 23 -1.79 -21.29 1.69
CA GLU A 23 -2.85 -22.07 1.04
C GLU A 23 -3.88 -22.60 2.06
N ILE A 24 -3.45 -23.10 3.21
CA ILE A 24 -4.38 -23.54 4.26
C ILE A 24 -5.27 -22.38 4.73
N ILE A 25 -4.72 -21.18 4.88
CA ILE A 25 -5.50 -20.01 5.31
C ILE A 25 -6.47 -19.58 4.20
N GLU A 26 -6.02 -19.54 2.94
CA GLU A 26 -6.89 -19.23 1.78
C GLU A 26 -8.05 -20.22 1.66
N GLU A 27 -7.77 -21.52 1.79
CA GLU A 27 -8.79 -22.56 1.74
C GLU A 27 -9.77 -22.43 2.90
N ALA A 28 -9.30 -22.20 4.13
CA ALA A 28 -10.16 -22.01 5.29
C ALA A 28 -11.07 -20.78 5.12
N LEU A 29 -10.52 -19.64 4.65
CA LEU A 29 -11.32 -18.43 4.40
C LEU A 29 -12.33 -18.63 3.26
N SER A 30 -11.96 -19.39 2.23
CA SER A 30 -12.85 -19.75 1.13
C SER A 30 -13.97 -20.68 1.61
N GLU A 31 -13.67 -21.70 2.41
CA GLU A 31 -14.67 -22.62 2.97
C GLU A 31 -15.62 -21.90 3.93
N LEU A 32 -15.09 -20.98 4.74
CA LEU A 32 -15.88 -20.15 5.62
C LEU A 32 -16.95 -19.36 4.85
N SER A 33 -16.69 -18.92 3.62
CA SER A 33 -17.68 -18.20 2.80
C SER A 33 -18.98 -18.97 2.56
N TYR A 34 -18.96 -20.31 2.68
CA TYR A 34 -20.12 -21.18 2.54
C TYR A 34 -20.81 -21.52 3.88
N SER A 35 -20.33 -20.99 5.00
CA SER A 35 -20.90 -21.24 6.32
C SER A 35 -22.32 -20.68 6.44
N GLN A 36 -23.21 -21.49 7.00
CA GLN A 36 -24.62 -21.12 7.25
C GLN A 36 -24.83 -20.48 8.63
N ASP A 37 -23.77 -20.29 9.43
CA ASP A 37 -23.89 -19.64 10.73
C ASP A 37 -24.19 -18.13 10.57
N PRO A 38 -25.33 -17.62 11.09
CA PRO A 38 -25.74 -16.23 10.91
C PRO A 38 -24.78 -15.21 11.53
N GLY A 39 -24.08 -15.58 12.61
CA GLY A 39 -23.06 -14.74 13.25
C GLY A 39 -21.81 -14.63 12.39
N LEU A 40 -21.32 -15.77 11.92
CA LEU A 40 -20.16 -15.87 11.04
C LEU A 40 -20.42 -15.18 9.69
N ALA A 41 -21.58 -15.38 9.07
CA ALA A 41 -21.96 -14.75 7.81
C ALA A 41 -21.87 -13.21 7.84
N ARG A 42 -22.07 -12.58 9.01
CA ARG A 42 -21.89 -11.13 9.15
C ARG A 42 -20.42 -10.70 9.13
N ALA A 43 -19.53 -11.46 9.76
CA ALA A 43 -18.09 -11.19 9.76
C ALA A 43 -17.47 -11.52 8.40
N LEU A 44 -17.94 -12.60 7.76
CA LEU A 44 -17.38 -13.11 6.50
C LEU A 44 -17.57 -12.19 5.31
N ARG A 45 -18.55 -11.28 5.33
CA ARG A 45 -18.64 -10.23 4.29
C ARG A 45 -17.35 -9.40 4.14
N PHE A 46 -16.53 -9.32 5.19
CA PHE A 46 -15.28 -8.58 5.22
C PHE A 46 -14.06 -9.46 4.99
N LEU A 47 -14.16 -10.77 5.24
CA LEU A 47 -13.05 -11.73 5.15
C LEU A 47 -13.13 -12.63 3.91
N ALA A 48 -14.29 -12.68 3.25
CA ALA A 48 -14.54 -13.35 1.99
C ALA A 48 -15.72 -12.64 1.27
N PRO A 49 -15.48 -11.42 0.74
CA PRO A 49 -16.53 -10.66 0.07
C PRO A 49 -17.00 -11.39 -1.21
N PRO A 50 -18.31 -11.42 -1.50
CA PRO A 50 -18.83 -12.11 -2.68
C PRO A 50 -18.30 -11.48 -3.97
N GLY A 51 -17.91 -12.33 -4.94
CA GLY A 51 -17.30 -11.90 -6.20
C GLY A 51 -15.82 -11.59 -6.12
N TYR A 52 -15.17 -11.90 -4.98
CA TYR A 52 -13.74 -11.73 -4.80
C TYR A 52 -13.09 -13.04 -4.35
N GLN A 53 -11.88 -13.28 -4.84
CA GLN A 53 -10.99 -14.31 -4.36
C GLN A 53 -10.13 -13.76 -3.21
N VAL A 54 -10.00 -14.55 -2.15
CA VAL A 54 -9.13 -14.25 -1.02
C VAL A 54 -7.70 -14.67 -1.36
N ILE A 55 -6.75 -13.80 -1.08
CA ILE A 55 -5.32 -14.08 -1.23
C ILE A 55 -4.63 -13.78 0.10
N VAL A 56 -3.74 -14.68 0.52
CA VAL A 56 -3.03 -14.60 1.81
C VAL A 56 -1.52 -14.55 1.59
N GLU A 57 -0.88 -13.60 2.25
CA GLU A 57 0.58 -13.49 2.30
C GLU A 57 1.09 -13.44 3.74
N LEU A 58 2.07 -14.29 4.06
CA LEU A 58 2.80 -14.23 5.32
C LEU A 58 3.97 -13.24 5.18
N CYS A 59 3.90 -12.12 5.90
CA CYS A 59 4.88 -11.03 5.83
C CYS A 59 5.75 -10.99 7.09
N SER A 60 7.04 -10.66 6.95
CA SER A 60 7.90 -10.39 8.09
C SER A 60 7.63 -9.02 8.74
N GLU A 61 8.17 -8.75 9.93
CA GLU A 61 8.06 -7.46 10.67
C GLU A 61 8.26 -6.19 9.82
N ASN A 62 9.17 -6.26 8.84
CA ASN A 62 9.44 -5.15 7.91
C ASN A 62 8.38 -4.97 6.80
N GLY A 63 7.34 -5.79 6.80
CA GLY A 63 6.27 -5.81 5.82
C GLY A 63 6.60 -6.49 4.48
N ARG A 64 7.68 -7.28 4.41
CA ARG A 64 8.06 -8.04 3.21
C ARG A 64 7.46 -9.45 3.25
N SER A 65 6.90 -9.94 2.15
CA SER A 65 6.48 -11.34 2.02
C SER A 65 7.64 -12.31 2.31
N LYS A 66 7.38 -13.35 3.11
CA LYS A 66 8.35 -14.38 3.45
C LYS A 66 8.68 -15.22 2.21
N ARG A 67 9.89 -15.79 2.22
CA ARG A 67 10.37 -16.55 1.06
C ARG A 67 9.53 -17.82 0.91
N ARG A 68 9.14 -18.17 -0.32
CA ARG A 68 8.35 -19.37 -0.61
C ARG A 68 9.05 -20.67 -0.21
N ASN A 69 10.37 -20.69 -0.17
CA ASN A 69 11.16 -21.85 0.27
C ASN A 69 11.52 -21.83 1.77
N ALA A 70 11.03 -20.84 2.52
CA ALA A 70 11.19 -20.81 3.96
C ALA A 70 10.19 -21.77 4.62
N SER A 71 10.61 -22.35 5.75
CA SER A 71 9.73 -23.11 6.61
C SER A 71 8.68 -22.20 7.24
N ALA A 72 7.47 -22.72 7.45
CA ALA A 72 6.40 -22.05 8.18
C ALA A 72 6.79 -21.74 9.63
N ASP A 73 7.73 -22.48 10.23
CA ASP A 73 8.30 -22.19 11.56
C ASP A 73 9.08 -20.87 11.60
N SER A 74 9.45 -20.31 10.44
CA SER A 74 10.05 -18.99 10.39
C SER A 74 9.06 -17.86 10.64
N TRP A 75 7.75 -18.16 10.68
CA TRP A 75 6.69 -17.20 10.98
C TRP A 75 6.40 -17.13 12.49
N SER A 76 6.36 -15.92 13.03
CA SER A 76 6.10 -15.61 14.42
C SER A 76 4.87 -14.71 14.57
N PRO A 77 3.86 -15.10 15.37
CA PRO A 77 2.69 -14.26 15.60
C PRO A 77 3.01 -12.94 16.32
N GLU A 78 4.18 -12.81 16.96
CA GLU A 78 4.59 -11.61 17.70
C GLU A 78 5.23 -10.54 16.79
N GLU A 79 5.92 -10.98 15.75
CA GLU A 79 6.76 -10.10 14.90
C GLU A 79 6.24 -10.00 13.46
N ASP A 80 5.53 -11.03 12.98
CA ASP A 80 5.12 -11.17 11.59
C ASP A 80 3.62 -10.86 11.41
N GLU A 81 3.26 -10.53 10.18
CA GLU A 81 1.89 -10.13 9.83
C GLU A 81 1.28 -11.11 8.82
N VAL A 82 0.00 -11.41 8.97
CA VAL A 82 -0.80 -12.07 7.92
C VAL A 82 -1.51 -10.99 7.12
N ARG A 83 -1.20 -10.88 5.83
CA ARG A 83 -1.89 -9.95 4.92
C ARG A 83 -2.93 -10.70 4.13
N ILE A 84 -4.15 -10.19 4.19
CA ILE A 84 -5.28 -10.71 3.43
C ILE A 84 -5.74 -9.60 2.49
N TYR A 85 -5.78 -9.90 1.20
CA TYR A 85 -6.33 -9.00 0.20
C TYR A 85 -7.24 -9.76 -0.76
N PHE A 86 -8.01 -8.99 -1.54
CA PHE A 86 -9.11 -9.51 -2.33
C PHE A 86 -8.97 -9.08 -3.78
N GLU A 87 -9.02 -10.04 -4.68
CA GLU A 87 -9.02 -9.80 -6.12
C GLU A 87 -10.39 -10.12 -6.70
N ARG A 88 -10.88 -9.33 -7.67
CA ARG A 88 -12.16 -9.60 -8.31
C ARG A 88 -12.08 -10.86 -9.15
N VAL A 89 -13.08 -11.71 -9.02
CA VAL A 89 -13.27 -12.84 -9.95
C VAL A 89 -14.10 -12.32 -11.12
N ASP A 90 -13.49 -12.16 -12.29
CA ASP A 90 -14.20 -11.79 -13.51
C ASP A 90 -14.99 -13.01 -14.02
N GLY A 91 -16.32 -12.98 -13.87
CA GLY A 91 -17.25 -13.87 -14.59
C GLY A 91 -17.78 -15.08 -13.80
N ASP A 92 -19.07 -15.35 -14.01
CA ASP A 92 -19.85 -16.48 -13.49
C ASP A 92 -19.25 -17.86 -13.85
N GLU A 93 -18.42 -18.43 -12.99
CA GLU A 93 -18.25 -19.90 -12.95
C GLU A 93 -17.67 -20.38 -11.61
N PRO A 94 -18.35 -21.28 -10.87
CA PRO A 94 -17.77 -21.91 -9.70
C PRO A 94 -16.80 -22.99 -10.17
N GLN A 95 -15.53 -22.64 -10.38
CA GLN A 95 -14.51 -23.63 -10.72
C GLN A 95 -14.19 -24.49 -9.49
N THR A 96 -14.82 -25.66 -9.43
CA THR A 96 -14.49 -26.76 -8.53
C THR A 96 -13.01 -27.15 -8.65
N ARG A 97 -12.38 -27.23 -7.48
CA ARG A 97 -11.03 -27.74 -7.17
C ARG A 97 -10.52 -28.76 -8.19
N SER A 98 -9.44 -28.41 -8.90
CA SER A 98 -8.56 -29.38 -9.54
C SER A 98 -7.12 -29.11 -9.10
N VAL A 99 -6.68 -29.94 -8.16
CA VAL A 99 -5.30 -30.32 -7.79
C VAL A 99 -4.22 -29.33 -8.27
N ARG A 100 -3.91 -28.29 -7.46
CA ARG A 100 -2.86 -27.29 -7.75
C ARG A 100 -1.42 -27.76 -7.47
N ASN A 101 -1.18 -29.06 -7.29
CA ASN A 101 0.17 -29.59 -7.03
C ASN A 101 1.04 -29.86 -8.27
N ALA A 102 0.53 -29.63 -9.48
CA ALA A 102 1.34 -29.68 -10.71
C ALA A 102 1.59 -28.32 -11.37
N LEU A 103 1.00 -27.23 -10.84
CA LEU A 103 0.98 -25.91 -11.48
C LEU A 103 1.92 -24.88 -10.87
N ARG A 104 2.65 -25.24 -9.82
CA ARG A 104 3.69 -24.40 -9.23
C ARG A 104 5.07 -24.62 -9.86
N SER A 105 5.20 -25.61 -10.76
CA SER A 105 6.44 -25.90 -11.50
C SER A 105 6.46 -25.37 -12.93
N ASP A 106 5.32 -24.94 -13.48
CA ASP A 106 5.27 -24.43 -14.85
C ASP A 106 4.00 -23.61 -15.13
N ARG A 107 3.94 -22.40 -14.57
CA ARG A 107 3.21 -21.29 -15.23
C ARG A 107 4.16 -20.13 -15.53
N HIS A 108 5.35 -20.56 -15.97
CA HIS A 108 6.18 -19.90 -16.95
C HIS A 108 5.98 -20.67 -18.27
N ASP A 109 4.74 -20.84 -18.72
CA ASP A 109 4.53 -20.96 -20.15
C ASP A 109 3.33 -20.14 -20.59
N HIS A 110 3.61 -19.39 -21.64
CA HIS A 110 2.82 -18.35 -22.21
C HIS A 110 1.54 -18.95 -22.78
N ARG A 111 0.39 -18.60 -22.21
CA ARG A 111 -0.69 -18.18 -23.09
C ARG A 111 -0.27 -16.80 -23.56
N TYR A 112 0.44 -16.78 -24.68
CA TYR A 112 0.53 -15.59 -25.50
C TYR A 112 -0.92 -15.16 -25.74
N ASP A 113 -1.40 -14.14 -25.03
CA ASP A 113 -1.50 -12.93 -25.81
C ASP A 113 -0.06 -12.49 -26.02
N GLU A 114 0.31 -12.45 -27.28
CA GLU A 114 1.59 -11.98 -27.80
C GLU A 114 1.73 -10.46 -27.57
N ASP A 115 1.20 -9.95 -26.45
CA ASP A 115 1.04 -8.53 -26.13
C ASP A 115 1.66 -8.12 -24.77
N ASP A 116 2.18 -9.03 -23.92
CA ASP A 116 2.79 -8.62 -22.64
C ASP A 116 4.26 -9.04 -22.47
N ALA A 117 4.90 -9.43 -23.57
CA ALA A 117 6.35 -9.37 -23.68
C ALA A 117 6.74 -7.91 -23.89
N HIS A 118 6.85 -7.15 -22.80
CA HIS A 118 7.16 -5.72 -22.90
C HIS A 118 6.07 -5.02 -23.71
N ASP A 119 4.81 -5.02 -23.25
CA ASP A 119 3.91 -3.95 -23.72
C ASP A 119 4.66 -2.67 -23.38
N PRO A 120 5.06 -1.82 -24.35
CA PRO A 120 5.70 -0.56 -24.05
C PRO A 120 4.67 0.25 -23.27
N ALA A 121 4.72 0.11 -21.93
CA ALA A 121 3.68 0.49 -20.99
C ALA A 121 2.94 1.68 -21.57
N ASN A 122 1.75 1.43 -22.12
CA ASN A 122 1.10 2.39 -22.99
C ASN A 122 1.22 3.75 -22.31
N PRO A 123 1.81 4.78 -22.95
CA PRO A 123 2.12 6.04 -22.28
C PRO A 123 0.95 6.58 -21.47
N ALA A 124 -0.28 6.32 -21.94
CA ALA A 124 -1.53 6.64 -21.24
C ALA A 124 -1.75 5.88 -19.90
N ASP A 125 -1.38 4.61 -19.81
CA ASP A 125 -1.43 3.84 -18.56
C ASP A 125 -0.35 4.32 -17.59
N LEU A 126 0.85 4.62 -18.09
CA LEU A 126 1.91 5.22 -17.27
C LEU A 126 1.49 6.60 -16.73
N ASP A 127 0.85 7.43 -17.56
CA ASP A 127 0.28 8.72 -17.16
C ASP A 127 -0.79 8.56 -16.06
N ALA A 128 -1.68 7.57 -16.20
CA ALA A 128 -2.69 7.26 -15.20
C ALA A 128 -2.06 6.87 -13.85
N ARG A 129 -1.04 6.01 -13.88
CA ARG A 129 -0.30 5.58 -12.67
C ARG A 129 0.44 6.74 -12.00
N VAL A 130 1.07 7.62 -12.79
CA VAL A 130 1.73 8.84 -12.28
C VAL A 130 0.69 9.78 -11.67
N LYS A 131 -0.50 9.92 -12.27
CA LYS A 131 -1.59 10.73 -11.73
C LYS A 131 -2.11 10.19 -10.39
N GLU A 132 -2.25 8.88 -10.25
CA GLU A 132 -2.59 8.22 -8.98
C GLU A 132 -1.52 8.48 -7.90
N LEU A 133 -0.24 8.37 -8.26
CA LEU A 133 0.89 8.70 -7.38
C LEU A 133 0.83 10.17 -6.92
N CYS A 134 0.57 11.10 -7.84
CA CYS A 134 0.41 12.53 -7.53
C CYS A 134 -0.74 12.77 -6.56
N GLY A 135 -1.89 12.10 -6.75
CA GLY A 135 -3.01 12.16 -5.82
C GLY A 135 -2.64 11.67 -4.42
N ALA A 136 -1.92 10.55 -4.33
CA ALA A 136 -1.44 10.02 -3.06
C ALA A 136 -0.44 10.97 -2.37
N LEU A 137 0.47 11.59 -3.13
CA LEU A 137 1.42 12.55 -2.57
C LEU A 137 0.73 13.83 -2.09
N ALA A 138 -0.27 14.33 -2.83
CA ALA A 138 -1.08 15.47 -2.40
C ALA A 138 -1.82 15.18 -1.08
N GLU A 139 -2.33 13.95 -0.92
CA GLU A 139 -2.96 13.52 0.32
C GLU A 139 -1.96 13.45 1.48
N ALA A 140 -0.76 12.92 1.24
CA ALA A 140 0.31 12.87 2.24
C ALA A 140 0.74 14.27 2.69
N GLU A 141 0.85 15.23 1.77
CA GLU A 141 1.16 16.64 2.09
C GLU A 141 0.06 17.31 2.95
N ARG A 142 -1.21 16.93 2.78
CA ARG A 142 -2.31 17.44 3.60
C ARG A 142 -2.26 16.95 5.06
N GLY A 143 -1.47 15.90 5.34
CA GLY A 143 -1.30 15.33 6.68
C GLY A 143 -0.58 16.23 7.70
N GLY A 144 -0.18 17.45 7.33
CA GLY A 144 0.43 18.41 8.26
C GLY A 144 1.91 18.14 8.58
N HIS A 145 2.55 17.23 7.85
CA HIS A 145 3.99 16.98 7.99
C HIS A 145 4.80 18.14 7.41
N ALA A 146 5.82 18.59 8.15
CA ALA A 146 6.73 19.66 7.68
C ALA A 146 7.46 19.30 6.38
N PHE A 147 7.70 18.00 6.16
CA PHE A 147 8.22 17.44 4.91
C PHE A 147 7.77 15.98 4.77
N ILE A 148 7.79 15.47 3.55
CA ILE A 148 7.50 14.07 3.25
C ILE A 148 8.81 13.36 2.92
N ALA A 149 9.24 12.40 3.74
CA ALA A 149 10.42 11.59 3.43
C ALA A 149 10.11 10.57 2.34
N LEU A 150 10.97 10.46 1.31
CA LEU A 150 10.79 9.52 0.19
C LEU A 150 10.64 8.07 0.68
N LYS A 151 11.50 7.65 1.61
CA LYS A 151 11.47 6.29 2.15
C LYS A 151 10.15 6.00 2.86
N TRP A 152 9.69 6.91 3.72
CA TRP A 152 8.43 6.75 4.43
C TRP A 152 7.24 6.72 3.47
N PHE A 153 7.22 7.62 2.49
CA PHE A 153 6.16 7.65 1.49
C PHE A 153 6.08 6.33 0.71
N ARG A 154 7.23 5.81 0.25
CA ARG A 154 7.31 4.57 -0.53
C ARG A 154 7.03 3.31 0.29
N ASP A 155 7.57 3.23 1.51
CA ASP A 155 7.57 1.99 2.30
C ASP A 155 6.37 1.90 3.25
N SER A 156 5.78 3.03 3.63
CA SER A 156 4.74 3.07 4.68
C SER A 156 3.44 3.71 4.24
N PHE A 157 3.49 4.79 3.46
CA PHE A 157 2.27 5.49 3.03
C PHE A 157 1.63 4.84 1.80
N LEU A 158 2.43 4.63 0.74
CA LEU A 158 1.97 4.07 -0.52
C LEU A 158 1.33 2.69 -0.36
N PRO A 159 1.91 1.71 0.38
CA PRO A 159 1.30 0.38 0.56
C PRO A 159 -0.11 0.39 1.16
N ARG A 160 -0.54 1.50 1.77
CA ARG A 160 -1.91 1.67 2.30
C ARG A 160 -2.92 2.08 1.23
N LYS A 161 -2.48 2.30 -0.01
CA LYS A 161 -3.31 2.68 -1.16
C LYS A 161 -3.62 1.47 -2.02
N SER A 162 -4.86 1.37 -2.46
CA SER A 162 -5.37 0.27 -3.28
C SER A 162 -5.13 0.48 -4.79
N PHE A 163 -3.92 0.87 -5.19
CA PHE A 163 -3.56 1.00 -6.61
C PHE A 163 -3.02 -0.33 -7.16
N ARG A 164 -3.33 -0.68 -8.42
CA ARG A 164 -2.93 -1.96 -9.02
C ARG A 164 -1.41 -2.12 -9.08
N TRP A 165 -0.69 -1.07 -9.49
CA TRP A 165 0.78 -1.04 -9.57
C TRP A 165 1.49 -1.00 -8.21
N ASN A 166 0.74 -0.74 -7.14
CA ASN A 166 1.31 -0.49 -5.83
C ASN A 166 1.57 -1.79 -5.04
N GLN A 167 1.09 -2.94 -5.51
CA GLN A 167 1.34 -4.23 -4.87
C GLN A 167 2.81 -4.64 -4.95
N ASN A 168 3.46 -4.39 -6.09
CA ASN A 168 4.87 -4.74 -6.29
C ASN A 168 5.82 -3.59 -5.88
N PRO A 169 6.79 -3.81 -4.97
CA PRO A 169 7.83 -2.82 -4.63
C PRO A 169 8.60 -2.26 -5.83
N GLU A 170 8.89 -3.08 -6.84
CA GLU A 170 9.63 -2.66 -8.03
C GLU A 170 8.80 -1.70 -8.88
N SER A 171 7.52 -2.02 -9.10
CA SER A 171 6.58 -1.14 -9.80
C SER A 171 6.40 0.19 -9.08
N ARG A 172 6.33 0.19 -7.74
CA ARG A 172 6.32 1.45 -6.96
C ARG A 172 7.56 2.28 -7.21
N GLN A 173 8.74 1.64 -7.23
CA GLN A 173 10.00 2.32 -7.46
C GLN A 173 10.11 2.86 -8.89
N ALA A 174 9.65 2.10 -9.89
CA ALA A 174 9.64 2.52 -11.29
C ALA A 174 8.74 3.74 -11.50
N ILE A 175 7.51 3.74 -10.95
CA ILE A 175 6.56 4.85 -11.11
C ILE A 175 7.01 6.10 -10.35
N LEU A 176 7.61 5.93 -9.16
CA LEU A 176 8.25 7.03 -8.44
C LEU A 176 9.42 7.63 -9.23
N ALA A 177 10.27 6.78 -9.82
CA ALA A 177 11.40 7.23 -10.62
C ALA A 177 10.92 8.01 -11.85
N GLU A 178 9.90 7.49 -12.53
CA GLU A 178 9.27 8.15 -13.68
C GLU A 178 8.69 9.52 -13.30
N ALA A 179 7.96 9.61 -12.19
CA ALA A 179 7.40 10.87 -11.70
C ALA A 179 8.49 11.90 -11.32
N ILE A 180 9.63 11.44 -10.81
CA ILE A 180 10.78 12.30 -10.53
C ILE A 180 11.43 12.76 -11.85
N GLN A 181 11.61 11.85 -12.80
CA GLN A 181 12.21 12.14 -14.10
C GLN A 181 11.37 13.15 -14.91
N ARG A 182 10.05 13.05 -14.83
CA ARG A 182 9.10 14.01 -15.43
C ARG A 182 9.01 15.34 -14.70
N GLY A 183 9.65 15.49 -13.53
CA GLY A 183 9.62 16.72 -12.74
C GLY A 183 8.31 16.98 -12.01
N VAL A 184 7.34 16.07 -12.07
CA VAL A 184 6.07 16.16 -11.32
C VAL A 184 6.27 15.88 -9.82
N VAL A 185 7.32 15.15 -9.46
CA VAL A 185 7.78 14.97 -8.06
C VAL A 185 9.17 15.56 -7.91
N LEU A 186 9.31 16.55 -7.02
CA LEU A 186 10.59 17.16 -6.69
C LEU A 186 11.24 16.43 -5.54
N THR A 187 12.54 16.21 -5.62
CA THR A 187 13.34 15.66 -4.52
C THR A 187 14.25 16.72 -3.94
N SER A 188 14.48 16.68 -2.63
CA SER A 188 15.48 17.51 -1.95
C SER A 188 16.13 16.76 -0.79
N LYS A 189 17.27 17.26 -0.31
CA LYS A 189 17.96 16.69 0.85
C LYS A 189 17.78 17.61 2.05
N ILE A 190 17.41 17.03 3.18
CA ILE A 190 17.39 17.72 4.46
C ILE A 190 18.18 16.94 5.50
N ALA A 191 18.70 17.62 6.52
CA ALA A 191 19.28 16.96 7.68
C ALA A 191 18.20 16.09 8.36
N ASN A 192 18.49 14.81 8.58
CA ASN A 192 17.58 13.95 9.32
C ASN A 192 17.57 14.39 10.79
N PRO A 193 16.41 14.74 11.37
CA PRO A 193 16.33 15.17 12.77
C PRO A 193 16.87 14.13 13.76
N LYS A 194 16.77 12.84 13.42
CA LYS A 194 17.26 11.74 14.26
C LYS A 194 18.75 11.45 14.08
N THR A 195 19.29 11.69 12.88
CA THR A 195 20.68 11.39 12.51
C THR A 195 21.22 12.41 11.51
N PRO A 196 21.69 13.58 11.95
CA PRO A 196 22.08 14.69 11.08
C PRO A 196 23.18 14.31 10.05
N ALA A 197 24.05 13.37 10.39
CA ALA A 197 25.10 12.85 9.51
C ALA A 197 24.58 12.08 8.29
N TYR A 198 23.32 11.62 8.32
CA TYR A 198 22.70 10.85 7.24
C TYR A 198 21.47 11.61 6.72
N PRO A 199 21.65 12.52 5.74
CA PRO A 199 20.56 13.34 5.24
C PRO A 199 19.45 12.50 4.59
N THR A 200 18.20 12.91 4.83
CA THR A 200 17.01 12.24 4.28
C THR A 200 16.60 12.89 2.97
N THR A 201 16.27 12.07 1.97
CA THR A 201 15.61 12.54 0.75
C THR A 201 14.15 12.84 1.06
N THR A 202 13.72 14.08 0.83
CA THR A 202 12.32 14.46 0.86
C THR A 202 11.76 14.53 -0.55
N ILE A 203 10.44 14.38 -0.66
CA ILE A 203 9.69 14.57 -1.88
C ILE A 203 8.58 15.60 -1.69
N ARG A 204 8.27 16.32 -2.75
CA ARG A 204 7.14 17.26 -2.81
C ARG A 204 6.49 17.20 -4.18
N LEU A 205 5.19 17.45 -4.22
CA LEU A 205 4.44 17.49 -5.47
C LEU A 205 4.67 18.82 -6.19
N ASN A 206 5.13 18.73 -7.44
CA ASN A 206 5.18 19.88 -8.34
C ASN A 206 3.81 20.08 -8.98
N ARG A 207 2.95 20.88 -8.33
CA ARG A 207 1.56 21.08 -8.76
C ARG A 207 1.44 21.70 -10.15
N ALA A 208 2.42 22.54 -10.53
CA ALA A 208 2.46 23.16 -11.86
C ALA A 208 2.63 22.11 -12.97
N GLU A 209 3.58 21.19 -12.81
CA GLU A 209 3.83 20.12 -13.78
C GLU A 209 2.80 18.98 -13.69
N ALA A 210 2.23 18.73 -12.50
CA ALA A 210 1.22 17.69 -12.29
C ALA A 210 -0.17 18.07 -12.81
N GLY A 211 -0.38 19.31 -13.30
CA GLY A 211 -1.68 19.78 -13.77
C GLY A 211 -2.75 19.84 -12.67
N ILE A 212 -2.34 19.85 -11.40
CA ILE A 212 -3.24 19.97 -10.24
C ILE A 212 -3.30 21.45 -9.88
N PRO A 213 -4.49 22.07 -9.87
CA PRO A 213 -4.62 23.45 -9.44
C PRO A 213 -3.94 23.62 -8.09
N GLU A 214 -3.07 24.62 -7.97
CA GLU A 214 -2.57 25.04 -6.68
C GLU A 214 -3.80 25.51 -5.89
N GLU A 215 -4.40 24.61 -5.10
CA GLU A 215 -5.25 24.98 -3.99
C GLU A 215 -4.34 25.84 -3.13
N ALA A 216 -4.35 27.14 -3.43
CA ALA A 216 -3.57 28.15 -2.76
C ALA A 216 -3.66 27.79 -1.30
N GLN A 217 -2.51 27.44 -0.71
CA GLN A 217 -2.38 27.35 0.74
C GLN A 217 -3.01 28.64 1.22
N ARG A 218 -4.27 28.56 1.71
CA ARG A 218 -5.04 29.74 2.10
C ARG A 218 -4.19 30.32 3.20
N PHE A 219 -3.46 31.36 2.84
CA PHE A 219 -2.72 32.14 3.78
C PHE A 219 -3.81 32.67 4.71
N HIS A 220 -3.91 32.05 5.88
CA HIS A 220 -4.69 32.55 6.97
C HIS A 220 -3.68 33.38 7.75
N PRO A 221 -3.50 34.67 7.40
CA PRO A 221 -2.67 35.53 8.21
C PRO A 221 -3.20 35.41 9.64
N VAL A 222 -2.33 34.97 10.55
CA VAL A 222 -2.65 35.00 11.96
C VAL A 222 -2.86 36.47 12.29
N ALA A 223 -4.10 36.84 12.60
CA ALA A 223 -4.40 38.15 13.13
C ALA A 223 -3.66 38.24 14.47
N VAL A 224 -2.46 38.83 14.44
CA VAL A 224 -1.74 39.17 15.66
C VAL A 224 -2.57 40.27 16.30
N ASN A 225 -3.09 40.03 17.51
CA ASN A 225 -3.69 41.09 18.32
C ASN A 225 -2.57 42.03 18.77
N GLY A 226 -2.23 42.96 17.88
CA GLY A 226 -1.29 44.04 18.08
C GLY A 226 -1.69 45.16 17.13
N GLU A 227 -1.55 46.40 17.60
CA GLU A 227 -1.86 47.58 16.82
C GLU A 227 -1.16 47.51 15.46
N THR A 228 -1.89 47.88 14.40
CA THR A 228 -1.36 47.87 13.04
C THR A 228 -0.09 48.71 12.97
N LEU A 229 0.95 48.22 12.30
CA LEU A 229 2.24 48.94 12.10
C LEU A 229 2.08 50.37 11.59
N THR A 230 0.98 50.68 10.90
CA THR A 230 0.59 52.04 10.49
C THR A 230 0.32 52.98 11.66
N ALA A 231 -0.26 52.50 12.76
CA ALA A 231 -0.50 53.30 13.97
C ALA A 231 0.80 53.69 14.68
N VAL A 232 1.78 52.77 14.72
CA VAL A 232 3.10 53.01 15.33
C VAL A 232 3.92 54.02 14.50
N LEU A 233 3.81 53.99 13.17
CA LEU A 233 4.53 54.93 12.29
C LEU A 233 3.93 56.34 12.28
N GLU A 234 2.63 56.49 12.53
CA GLU A 234 1.99 57.81 12.66
C GLU A 234 2.33 58.49 13.99
N GLU A 235 2.57 57.73 15.06
CA GLU A 235 2.98 58.27 16.36
C GLU A 235 4.44 58.78 16.37
N GLU A 236 5.34 58.14 15.61
CA GLU A 236 6.74 58.59 15.49
C GLU A 236 6.92 59.83 14.57
N ARG A 237 5.99 60.09 13.65
CA ARG A 237 6.03 61.28 12.77
C ARG A 237 5.32 62.51 13.33
N GLY A 238 4.70 62.40 14.49
CA GLY A 238 4.03 63.51 15.19
C GLY A 238 4.91 64.34 16.11
N VAL A 239 6.19 64.01 16.26
CA VAL A 239 7.13 64.75 17.12
C VAL A 239 8.25 65.37 16.29
N LEU A 240 7.92 66.49 15.64
CA LEU A 240 8.86 67.56 15.25
C LEU A 240 8.19 68.92 15.45
#